data_AF-A0A7K4IGA0-F1
#
_entry.id   AF-A0A7K4IGA0-F1
#
_cell.length_a   1.000
_cell.length_b   1.000
_cell.length_c   1.000
_cell.angle_alpha   90.00
_cell.angle_beta   90.00
_cell.angle_gamma   90.00
#
_symmetry.space_group_name_H-M   'P 1'
#
loop_
_entity.id
_entity.type
_entity.pdbx_description
1 polymer ?
#
loop_
_entity_poly.entity_id
_entity_poly.type
_entity_poly.pdbx_seq_one_letter_code
_entity_poly.pdbx_strand_id
1 'polypeptide(L)'
;MSSEVLSRVAELLEEALNSDESMTNIVLCTKEGVVVTAVSRDEELDPRVLATVNAAIASASSNTFTQARGERASCLIHSTENKTIFTVLQPNCYMVFVTKGTYNRTDLEARVAPMQSTASRIALFMSSSTSFGAETLVENIARRIPGISKVLLLTHEGLPLGSLGFESEIEMAALASSIFGNGVTLSELTEHILIFSQEVAMLIARVDEKRLLLAICVGRDRINAAHRILDMIEAGA
;
A
#
# COMPACT_ATOMS: atom_id res chain seq x y z
N MET A 1 -1.51 -10.46 15.09
CA MET A 1 -1.62 -11.77 14.43
C MET A 1 -0.78 -12.80 15.18
N SER A 2 -1.25 -14.03 15.39
CA SER A 2 -0.45 -15.04 16.10
C SER A 2 0.71 -15.52 15.23
N SER A 3 1.84 -15.86 15.87
CA SER A 3 3.04 -16.40 15.19
C SER A 3 2.73 -17.64 14.34
N GLU A 4 1.74 -18.44 14.77
CA GLU A 4 1.30 -19.66 14.09
C GLU A 4 0.59 -19.36 12.76
N VAL A 5 -0.25 -18.31 12.72
CA VAL A 5 -0.92 -17.87 11.47
C VAL A 5 0.12 -17.36 10.47
N LEU A 6 1.10 -16.59 10.92
CA LEU A 6 2.20 -16.10 10.07
C LEU A 6 3.03 -17.25 9.49
N SER A 7 3.41 -18.22 10.31
CA SER A 7 4.16 -19.41 9.87
C SER A 7 3.39 -20.19 8.81
N ARG A 8 2.09 -20.43 9.04
CA ARG A 8 1.26 -21.18 8.10
C ARG A 8 1.05 -20.43 6.77
N VAL A 9 0.92 -19.11 6.82
CA VAL A 9 0.86 -18.29 5.60
C VAL A 9 2.18 -18.37 4.83
N ALA A 10 3.33 -18.30 5.51
CA ALA A 10 4.63 -18.44 4.86
C ALA A 10 4.77 -19.80 4.15
N GLU A 11 4.39 -20.90 4.82
CA GLU A 11 4.37 -22.24 4.20
C GLU A 11 3.50 -22.30 2.95
N LEU A 12 2.29 -21.72 2.98
CA LEU A 12 1.41 -21.68 1.80
C LEU A 12 2.00 -20.87 0.64
N LEU A 13 2.74 -19.80 0.96
CA LEU A 13 3.46 -19.02 -0.05
C LEU A 13 4.64 -19.81 -0.63
N GLU A 14 5.39 -20.54 0.19
CA GLU A 14 6.47 -21.41 -0.29
C GLU A 14 5.94 -22.54 -1.17
N GLU A 15 4.84 -23.19 -0.77
CA GLU A 15 4.16 -24.19 -1.59
C GLU A 15 3.76 -23.61 -2.96
N ALA A 16 3.17 -22.41 -2.98
CA ALA A 16 2.81 -21.72 -4.21
C ALA A 16 4.04 -21.36 -5.05
N LEU A 17 5.10 -20.86 -4.43
CA LEU A 17 6.36 -20.50 -5.09
C LEU A 17 6.98 -21.73 -5.74
N ASN A 18 6.93 -22.89 -5.09
CA ASN A 18 7.49 -24.15 -5.57
C ASN A 18 6.62 -24.84 -6.63
N SER A 19 5.35 -24.48 -6.76
CA SER A 19 4.42 -25.07 -7.73
C SER A 19 4.67 -24.66 -9.18
N ASP A 20 5.38 -23.54 -9.41
CA ASP A 20 5.72 -23.02 -10.73
C ASP A 20 7.19 -22.56 -10.74
N GLU A 21 8.03 -23.20 -11.56
CA GLU A 21 9.46 -22.87 -11.66
C GLU A 21 9.74 -21.46 -12.20
N SER A 22 8.80 -20.89 -12.95
CA SER A 22 8.91 -19.51 -13.43
C SER A 22 8.71 -18.49 -12.32
N MET A 23 8.08 -18.87 -11.20
CA MET A 23 7.78 -17.97 -10.10
C MET A 23 9.02 -17.68 -9.26
N THR A 24 9.35 -16.39 -9.09
CA THR A 24 10.57 -15.95 -8.40
C THR A 24 10.30 -15.36 -7.05
N ASN A 25 9.20 -14.62 -6.91
CA ASN A 25 8.85 -13.94 -5.66
C ASN A 25 7.33 -14.02 -5.46
N ILE A 26 6.91 -14.20 -4.21
CA ILE A 26 5.53 -13.93 -3.79
C ILE A 26 5.57 -13.04 -2.57
N VAL A 27 4.81 -11.93 -2.62
CA VAL A 27 4.71 -10.97 -1.52
C VAL A 27 3.25 -10.87 -1.12
N LEU A 28 2.96 -11.12 0.15
CA LEU A 28 1.69 -10.78 0.77
C LEU A 28 1.84 -9.41 1.45
N CYS A 29 0.96 -8.48 1.09
CA CYS A 29 0.97 -7.14 1.67
C CYS A 29 -0.42 -6.64 2.07
N THR A 30 -0.45 -5.63 2.92
CA THR A 30 -1.66 -4.85 3.23
C THR A 30 -2.03 -3.97 2.04
N LYS A 31 -3.25 -3.39 2.08
CA LYS A 31 -3.70 -2.42 1.08
C LYS A 31 -2.86 -1.14 1.01
N GLU A 32 -2.10 -0.85 2.07
CA GLU A 32 -1.22 0.31 2.18
C GLU A 32 0.24 -0.03 1.80
N GLY A 33 0.48 -1.22 1.27
CA GLY A 33 1.81 -1.64 0.80
C GLY A 33 2.75 -2.12 1.89
N VAL A 34 2.26 -2.39 3.10
CA VAL A 34 3.06 -2.98 4.18
C VAL A 34 3.25 -4.47 3.92
N VAL A 35 4.49 -4.94 3.89
CA VAL A 35 4.81 -6.37 3.74
C VAL A 35 4.40 -7.14 4.99
N VAL A 36 3.61 -8.19 4.80
CA VAL A 36 3.21 -9.12 5.86
C VAL A 36 4.17 -10.30 5.90
N THR A 37 4.44 -10.85 4.72
CA THR A 37 5.42 -11.91 4.51
C THR A 37 5.77 -11.95 3.03
N ALA A 38 6.98 -12.42 2.72
CA ALA A 38 7.48 -12.56 1.37
C ALA A 38 8.34 -13.82 1.29
N VAL A 39 8.22 -14.53 0.17
CA VAL A 39 9.07 -15.68 -0.17
C VAL A 39 9.72 -15.41 -1.51
N SER A 40 10.97 -15.81 -1.66
CA SER A 40 11.73 -15.58 -2.88
C SER A 40 12.68 -16.73 -3.18
N ARG A 41 12.88 -17.00 -4.48
CA ARG A 41 13.98 -17.83 -4.98
C ARG A 41 15.27 -17.03 -5.20
N ASP A 42 15.13 -15.75 -5.56
CA ASP A 42 16.22 -14.85 -5.92
C ASP A 42 16.10 -13.52 -5.14
N GLU A 43 17.14 -13.04 -4.46
CA GLU A 43 17.10 -11.81 -3.65
C GLU A 43 17.13 -10.49 -4.47
N GLU A 44 16.93 -10.57 -5.79
CA GLU A 44 17.06 -9.40 -6.69
C GLU A 44 16.02 -8.29 -6.45
N LEU A 45 14.87 -8.60 -5.86
CA LEU A 45 13.75 -7.66 -5.73
C LEU A 45 13.40 -7.40 -4.27
N ASP A 46 13.41 -6.14 -3.86
CA ASP A 46 12.98 -5.73 -2.53
C ASP A 46 11.45 -5.91 -2.39
N PRO A 47 10.97 -6.78 -1.48
CA PRO A 47 9.54 -7.02 -1.28
C PRO A 47 8.79 -5.77 -0.82
N ARG A 48 9.45 -4.83 -0.14
CA ARG A 48 8.83 -3.56 0.32
C ARG A 48 8.50 -2.66 -0.86
N VAL A 49 9.37 -2.63 -1.87
CA VAL A 49 9.13 -1.91 -3.12
C VAL A 49 7.99 -2.56 -3.89
N LEU A 50 8.02 -3.88 -4.04
CA LEU A 50 6.95 -4.63 -4.73
C LEU A 50 5.59 -4.38 -4.07
N ALA A 51 5.52 -4.47 -2.74
CA ALA A 51 4.29 -4.25 -1.99
C ALA A 51 3.76 -2.81 -2.13
N THR A 52 4.63 -1.82 -1.94
CA THR A 52 4.24 -0.39 -1.96
C THR A 52 3.77 0.04 -3.34
N VAL A 53 4.54 -0.27 -4.39
CA VAL A 53 4.19 0.13 -5.76
C VAL A 53 2.90 -0.53 -6.21
N ASN A 54 2.74 -1.84 -5.98
CA ASN A 54 1.53 -2.54 -6.40
C ASN A 54 0.29 -2.12 -5.61
N ALA A 55 0.43 -1.82 -4.32
CA ALA A 55 -0.66 -1.25 -3.53
C ALA A 55 -1.11 0.12 -4.06
N ALA A 56 -0.15 0.97 -4.46
CA ALA A 56 -0.46 2.28 -5.02
C ALA A 56 -1.18 2.19 -6.38
N ILE A 57 -0.71 1.30 -7.26
CA ILE A 57 -1.37 1.02 -8.54
C ILE A 57 -2.77 0.45 -8.32
N ALA A 58 -2.94 -0.45 -7.34
CA ALA A 58 -4.23 -1.04 -6.99
C ALA A 58 -5.23 0.00 -6.47
N SER A 59 -4.77 0.90 -5.61
CA SER A 59 -5.57 2.01 -5.09
C SER A 59 -6.02 2.93 -6.22
N ALA A 60 -5.08 3.44 -7.03
CA ALA A 60 -5.37 4.34 -8.14
C ALA A 60 -6.33 3.70 -9.17
N SER A 61 -6.06 2.46 -9.57
CA SER A 61 -6.91 1.74 -10.53
C SER A 61 -8.29 1.42 -9.97
N SER A 62 -8.41 1.02 -8.69
CA SER A 62 -9.70 0.72 -8.07
C SER A 62 -10.60 1.96 -8.03
N ASN A 63 -10.02 3.13 -7.74
CA ASN A 63 -10.75 4.40 -7.80
C ASN A 63 -11.25 4.69 -9.22
N THR A 64 -10.40 4.52 -10.24
CA THR A 64 -10.81 4.70 -11.65
C THR A 64 -11.91 3.73 -12.08
N PHE A 65 -11.81 2.44 -11.73
CA PHE A 65 -12.82 1.43 -12.07
C PHE A 65 -14.16 1.73 -11.38
N THR A 66 -14.11 2.16 -10.12
CA THR A 66 -15.30 2.54 -9.36
C THR A 66 -15.99 3.74 -9.99
N GLN A 67 -15.24 4.75 -10.43
CA GLN A 67 -15.79 5.91 -11.14
C GLN A 67 -16.34 5.56 -12.52
N ALA A 68 -15.71 4.62 -13.24
CA ALA A 68 -16.13 4.24 -14.59
C ALA A 68 -17.41 3.41 -14.62
N ARG A 69 -17.51 2.37 -13.77
CA ARG A 69 -18.62 1.40 -13.80
C ARG A 69 -19.09 0.91 -12.42
N GLY A 70 -18.57 1.47 -11.33
CA GLY A 70 -18.85 0.96 -9.97
C GLY A 70 -18.23 -0.42 -9.69
N GLU A 71 -17.29 -0.85 -10.54
CA GLU A 71 -16.60 -2.13 -10.38
C GLU A 71 -15.26 -1.93 -9.66
N ARG A 72 -14.69 -3.03 -9.16
CA ARG A 72 -13.35 -3.04 -8.56
C ARG A 72 -12.43 -3.92 -9.38
N ALA A 73 -11.18 -3.50 -9.52
CA ALA A 73 -10.16 -4.35 -10.10
C ALA A 73 -9.98 -5.60 -9.22
N SER A 74 -9.81 -6.76 -9.86
CA SER A 74 -9.55 -8.04 -9.19
C SER A 74 -8.11 -8.52 -9.38
N CYS A 75 -7.44 -8.05 -10.43
CA CYS A 75 -6.08 -8.38 -10.75
C CYS A 75 -5.41 -7.22 -11.49
N LEU A 76 -4.13 -6.98 -11.20
CA LEU A 76 -3.24 -6.13 -11.98
C LEU A 76 -2.15 -6.97 -12.60
N ILE A 77 -1.75 -6.61 -13.81
CA ILE A 77 -0.71 -7.33 -14.54
C ILE A 77 0.20 -6.27 -15.13
N HIS A 78 1.46 -6.30 -14.73
CA HIS A 78 2.50 -5.49 -15.35
C HIS A 78 3.59 -6.38 -15.87
N SER A 79 4.09 -6.07 -17.07
CA SER A 79 5.06 -6.91 -17.76
C SER A 79 6.19 -6.09 -18.30
N THR A 80 7.38 -6.64 -18.14
CA THR A 80 8.64 -6.18 -18.71
C THR A 80 9.11 -7.23 -19.72
N GLU A 81 10.24 -6.98 -20.37
CA GLU A 81 10.82 -7.95 -21.31
C GLU A 81 11.16 -9.29 -20.65
N ASN A 82 11.47 -9.29 -19.36
CA ASN A 82 12.04 -10.46 -18.68
C ASN A 82 11.25 -10.94 -17.46
N LYS A 83 10.30 -10.13 -16.97
CA LYS A 83 9.49 -10.45 -15.79
C LYS A 83 8.05 -9.98 -16.00
N THR A 84 7.09 -10.80 -15.58
CA THR A 84 5.69 -10.42 -15.42
C THR A 84 5.35 -10.46 -13.94
N ILE A 85 4.58 -9.48 -13.50
CA ILE A 85 4.13 -9.38 -12.13
C ILE A 85 2.61 -9.31 -12.13
N PHE A 86 2.01 -10.21 -11.35
CA PHE A 86 0.58 -10.33 -11.15
C PHE A 86 0.26 -9.91 -9.73
N THR A 87 -0.66 -8.97 -9.56
CA THR A 87 -1.15 -8.57 -8.25
C THR A 87 -2.61 -8.95 -8.14
N VAL A 88 -2.92 -9.92 -7.27
CA VAL A 88 -4.28 -10.34 -6.98
C VAL A 88 -4.83 -9.50 -5.83
N LEU A 89 -5.98 -8.88 -6.07
CA LEU A 89 -6.60 -7.96 -5.12
C LEU A 89 -7.65 -8.69 -4.28
N GLN A 90 -7.37 -8.85 -2.98
CA GLN A 90 -8.31 -9.42 -2.02
C GLN A 90 -8.94 -8.31 -1.16
N PRO A 91 -10.06 -8.56 -0.48
CA PRO A 91 -10.75 -7.54 0.31
C PRO A 91 -9.89 -6.86 1.38
N ASN A 92 -8.89 -7.54 1.96
CA ASN A 92 -8.09 -7.01 3.08
C ASN A 92 -6.56 -7.08 2.87
N CYS A 93 -6.11 -7.69 1.76
CA CYS A 93 -4.69 -7.82 1.42
C CYS A 93 -4.51 -7.85 -0.09
N TYR A 94 -3.28 -7.68 -0.54
CA TYR A 94 -2.87 -7.95 -1.90
C TYR A 94 -1.80 -9.04 -1.92
N MET A 95 -1.80 -9.84 -2.98
CA MET A 95 -0.75 -10.81 -3.24
C MET A 95 -0.07 -10.50 -4.56
N VAL A 96 1.22 -10.20 -4.50
CA VAL A 96 2.07 -9.89 -5.64
C VAL A 96 2.89 -11.12 -5.99
N PHE A 97 2.74 -11.63 -7.21
CA PHE A 97 3.46 -12.78 -7.75
C PHE A 97 4.38 -12.29 -8.87
N VAL A 98 5.66 -12.63 -8.80
CA VAL A 98 6.64 -12.29 -9.83
C VAL A 98 7.04 -13.57 -10.56
N THR A 99 6.97 -13.55 -11.89
CA THR A 99 7.34 -14.67 -12.76
C THR A 99 8.39 -14.27 -13.80
N LYS A 100 9.34 -15.15 -14.11
CA LYS A 100 10.28 -15.00 -15.23
C LYS A 100 9.54 -15.08 -16.57
N GLY A 101 10.00 -14.28 -17.52
CA GLY A 101 9.48 -14.21 -18.88
C GLY A 101 8.29 -13.27 -19.04
N THR A 102 7.86 -13.12 -20.29
CA THR A 102 6.65 -12.39 -20.67
C THR A 102 5.44 -13.32 -20.69
N TYR A 103 4.28 -12.81 -20.27
CA TYR A 103 3.04 -13.55 -20.43
C TYR A 103 2.56 -13.53 -21.89
N ASN A 104 2.06 -14.67 -22.36
CA ASN A 104 1.29 -14.73 -23.59
C ASN A 104 -0.14 -14.22 -23.33
N ARG A 105 -0.60 -13.26 -24.12
CA ARG A 105 -1.90 -12.60 -23.95
C ARG A 105 -3.09 -13.55 -24.10
N THR A 106 -2.93 -14.67 -24.81
CA THR A 106 -4.03 -15.62 -25.08
C THR A 106 -4.40 -16.50 -23.89
N ASP A 107 -3.53 -16.68 -22.89
CA ASP A 107 -3.72 -17.62 -21.77
C ASP A 107 -3.80 -16.93 -20.40
N LEU A 108 -4.20 -15.66 -20.39
CA LEU A 108 -4.15 -14.81 -19.20
C LEU A 108 -4.97 -15.37 -18.03
N GLU A 109 -6.22 -15.77 -18.30
CA GLU A 109 -7.12 -16.30 -17.29
C GLU A 109 -6.60 -17.60 -16.70
N ALA A 110 -6.05 -18.49 -17.54
CA ALA A 110 -5.46 -19.75 -17.09
C ALA A 110 -4.23 -19.53 -16.18
N ARG A 111 -3.46 -18.46 -16.41
CA ARG A 111 -2.32 -18.09 -15.55
C ARG A 111 -2.74 -17.41 -14.25
N VAL A 112 -3.79 -16.60 -14.28
CA VAL A 112 -4.25 -15.84 -13.11
C VAL A 112 -5.05 -16.73 -12.14
N ALA A 113 -5.78 -17.73 -12.64
CA ALA A 113 -6.65 -18.57 -11.80
C ALA A 113 -5.92 -19.29 -10.64
N PRO A 114 -4.73 -19.92 -10.82
CA PRO A 114 -3.99 -20.51 -9.71
C PRO A 114 -3.56 -19.48 -8.64
N MET A 115 -3.17 -18.28 -9.08
CA MET A 115 -2.78 -17.17 -8.19
C MET A 115 -3.99 -16.67 -7.40
N GLN A 116 -5.14 -16.51 -8.05
CA GLN A 116 -6.40 -16.14 -7.40
C GLN A 116 -6.87 -17.18 -6.39
N SER A 117 -6.74 -18.47 -6.72
CA SER A 117 -7.04 -19.57 -5.79
C SER A 117 -6.17 -19.51 -4.55
N THR A 118 -4.85 -19.35 -4.73
CA THR A 118 -3.88 -19.21 -3.63
C THR A 118 -4.21 -17.99 -2.76
N ALA A 119 -4.46 -16.83 -3.39
CA ALA A 119 -4.78 -15.61 -2.67
C ALA A 119 -6.08 -15.68 -1.90
N SER A 120 -7.10 -16.35 -2.45
CA SER A 120 -8.38 -16.53 -1.76
C SER A 120 -8.23 -17.46 -0.56
N ARG A 121 -7.45 -18.55 -0.68
CA ARG A 121 -7.16 -19.46 0.44
C ARG A 121 -6.44 -18.75 1.58
N ILE A 122 -5.42 -17.96 1.26
CA ILE A 122 -4.67 -17.18 2.25
C ILE A 122 -5.56 -16.11 2.88
N ALA A 123 -6.32 -15.35 2.09
CA ALA A 123 -7.23 -14.32 2.60
C ALA A 123 -8.29 -14.91 3.56
N LEU A 124 -8.87 -16.07 3.23
CA LEU A 124 -9.81 -16.78 4.09
C LEU A 124 -9.13 -17.20 5.40
N PHE A 125 -7.95 -17.80 5.32
CA PHE A 125 -7.18 -18.19 6.51
C PHE A 125 -6.87 -17.00 7.40
N MET A 126 -6.44 -15.87 6.83
CA MET A 126 -6.16 -14.64 7.57
C MET A 126 -7.41 -14.01 8.18
N SER A 127 -8.55 -14.06 7.48
CA SER A 127 -9.83 -13.52 7.96
C SER A 127 -10.38 -14.26 9.19
N SER A 128 -9.97 -15.52 9.39
CA SER A 128 -10.28 -16.27 10.61
C SER A 128 -9.52 -15.77 11.84
N SER A 129 -8.49 -14.93 11.64
CA SER A 129 -7.75 -14.27 12.71
C SER A 129 -8.24 -12.82 12.89
N THR A 130 -8.62 -12.43 14.11
CA THR A 130 -9.32 -11.17 14.43
C THR A 130 -8.51 -9.88 14.23
N SER A 131 -7.33 -9.93 13.61
CA SER A 131 -6.36 -8.81 13.65
C SER A 131 -5.80 -8.36 12.30
N PHE A 132 -6.08 -9.04 11.19
CA PHE A 132 -5.39 -8.74 9.94
C PHE A 132 -6.23 -7.86 9.00
N GLY A 133 -5.68 -6.69 8.63
CA GLY A 133 -6.30 -5.76 7.68
C GLY A 133 -7.56 -5.06 8.20
N ALA A 134 -7.79 -5.07 9.51
CA ALA A 134 -8.98 -4.51 10.15
C ALA A 134 -8.92 -2.98 10.32
N GLU A 135 -7.73 -2.38 10.27
CA GLU A 135 -7.58 -0.92 10.36
C GLU A 135 -6.32 -0.45 9.64
N THR A 136 -6.50 0.47 8.70
CA THR A 136 -5.42 1.14 7.95
C THR A 136 -4.79 2.27 8.77
N LEU A 137 -3.56 2.69 8.44
CA LEU A 137 -2.93 3.84 9.09
C LEU A 137 -3.80 5.09 8.96
N VAL A 138 -4.40 5.31 7.78
CA VAL A 138 -5.33 6.41 7.51
C VAL A 138 -6.54 6.38 8.45
N GLU A 139 -7.20 5.22 8.59
CA GLU A 139 -8.35 5.05 9.49
C GLU A 139 -7.95 5.21 10.96
N ASN A 140 -6.80 4.66 11.34
CA ASN A 140 -6.30 4.71 12.71
C ASN A 140 -6.01 6.16 13.15
N ILE A 141 -5.38 6.95 12.28
CA ILE A 141 -5.14 8.39 12.50
C ILE A 141 -6.46 9.14 12.65
N ALA A 142 -7.38 8.96 11.71
CA ALA A 142 -8.68 9.65 11.72
C ALA A 142 -9.51 9.32 12.96
N ARG A 143 -9.43 8.08 13.45
CA ARG A 143 -10.14 7.64 14.67
C ARG A 143 -9.51 8.18 15.95
N ARG A 144 -8.18 8.22 16.04
CA ARG A 144 -7.46 8.55 17.29
C ARG A 144 -7.23 10.03 17.52
N ILE A 145 -7.22 10.84 16.47
CA ILE A 145 -6.86 12.26 16.56
C ILE A 145 -8.06 13.12 16.12
N PRO A 146 -8.82 13.67 17.08
CA PRO A 146 -9.88 14.63 16.80
C PRO A 146 -9.36 15.87 16.08
N GLY A 147 -10.14 16.44 15.16
CA GLY A 147 -9.77 17.66 14.42
C GLY A 147 -8.98 17.40 13.13
N ILE A 148 -8.71 16.14 12.79
CA ILE A 148 -8.26 15.75 11.46
C ILE A 148 -9.46 15.76 10.52
N SER A 149 -9.36 16.58 9.46
CA SER A 149 -10.41 16.67 8.44
C SER A 149 -10.10 15.80 7.23
N LYS A 150 -8.82 15.67 6.86
CA LYS A 150 -8.38 14.94 5.69
C LYS A 150 -7.04 14.27 5.94
N VAL A 151 -6.88 13.05 5.43
CA VAL A 151 -5.63 12.25 5.52
C VAL A 151 -5.44 11.50 4.22
N LEU A 152 -4.20 11.43 3.75
CA LEU A 152 -3.81 10.75 2.54
C LEU A 152 -2.47 10.08 2.78
N LEU A 153 -2.41 8.76 2.63
CA LEU A 153 -1.18 8.00 2.54
C LEU A 153 -0.82 7.88 1.06
N LEU A 154 0.45 8.09 0.73
CA LEU A 154 0.95 8.09 -0.64
C LEU A 154 2.39 7.56 -0.69
N THR A 155 2.85 7.17 -1.87
CA THR A 155 4.27 6.86 -2.10
C THR A 155 5.08 8.16 -2.18
N HIS A 156 6.41 8.08 -2.06
CA HIS A 156 7.30 9.24 -2.25
C HIS A 156 7.12 9.87 -3.64
N GLU A 157 6.76 9.08 -4.65
CA GLU A 157 6.51 9.50 -6.03
C GLU A 157 5.12 10.12 -6.24
N GLY A 158 4.29 10.22 -5.20
CA GLY A 158 2.99 10.90 -5.28
C GLY A 158 1.82 10.01 -5.72
N LEU A 159 1.92 8.69 -5.58
CA LEU A 159 0.80 7.79 -5.85
C LEU A 159 0.00 7.50 -4.57
N PRO A 160 -1.34 7.64 -4.58
CA PRO A 160 -2.15 7.42 -3.39
C PRO A 160 -2.21 5.94 -3.00
N LEU A 161 -2.05 5.65 -1.71
CA LEU A 161 -2.18 4.33 -1.09
C LEU A 161 -3.47 4.19 -0.29
N GLY A 162 -4.00 5.29 0.23
CA GLY A 162 -5.25 5.34 0.98
C GLY A 162 -5.59 6.77 1.34
N SER A 163 -6.89 7.09 1.45
CA SER A 163 -7.35 8.47 1.60
C SER A 163 -8.64 8.54 2.42
N LEU A 164 -8.78 9.64 3.15
CA LEU A 164 -9.99 10.03 3.85
C LEU A 164 -10.23 11.53 3.67
N GLY A 165 -11.44 11.90 3.25
CA GLY A 165 -11.90 13.30 3.22
C GLY A 165 -11.39 14.15 2.04
N PHE A 166 -10.61 13.57 1.11
CA PHE A 166 -10.21 14.22 -0.13
C PHE A 166 -11.14 13.85 -1.29
N GLU A 167 -11.53 14.85 -2.09
CA GLU A 167 -12.30 14.64 -3.33
C GLU A 167 -11.36 14.41 -4.52
N SER A 168 -10.24 15.15 -4.57
CA SER A 168 -9.20 15.04 -5.61
C SER A 168 -7.92 14.42 -5.04
N GLU A 169 -7.95 13.12 -4.73
CA GLU A 169 -6.83 12.42 -4.09
C GLU A 169 -5.53 12.48 -4.92
N ILE A 170 -5.65 12.32 -6.24
CA ILE A 170 -4.51 12.29 -7.17
C ILE A 170 -3.80 13.65 -7.19
N GLU A 171 -4.56 14.75 -7.28
CA GLU A 171 -4.02 16.11 -7.32
C GLU A 171 -3.30 16.43 -6.00
N MET A 172 -3.90 16.04 -4.87
CA MET A 172 -3.31 16.26 -3.55
C MET A 172 -2.07 15.40 -3.33
N ALA A 173 -2.05 14.17 -3.83
CA ALA A 173 -0.88 13.30 -3.77
C ALA A 173 0.30 13.88 -4.56
N ALA A 174 0.02 14.33 -5.80
CA ALA A 174 1.01 14.98 -6.65
C ALA A 174 1.55 16.27 -6.03
N LEU A 175 0.66 17.10 -5.44
CA LEU A 175 1.07 18.31 -4.73
C LEU A 175 1.96 17.99 -3.52
N ALA A 176 1.56 17.04 -2.68
CA ALA A 176 2.32 16.68 -1.48
C ALA A 176 3.70 16.12 -1.81
N SER A 177 3.78 15.18 -2.77
CA SER A 177 5.06 14.67 -3.26
C SER A 177 5.92 15.77 -3.88
N SER A 178 5.33 16.67 -4.67
CA SER A 178 6.04 17.82 -5.23
C SER A 178 6.59 18.75 -4.14
N ILE A 179 5.79 19.11 -3.14
CA ILE A 179 6.25 19.94 -2.00
C ILE A 179 7.38 19.24 -1.23
N PHE A 180 7.26 17.94 -0.99
CA PHE A 180 8.25 17.18 -0.25
C PHE A 180 9.56 17.00 -1.02
N GLY A 181 9.47 16.61 -2.29
CA GLY A 181 10.62 16.46 -3.19
C GLY A 181 11.29 17.78 -3.53
N ASN A 182 10.51 18.86 -3.65
CA ASN A 182 10.99 20.24 -3.80
C ASN A 182 11.09 20.97 -2.45
N GLY A 183 11.24 20.28 -1.33
CA GLY A 183 11.84 20.90 -0.14
C GLY A 183 13.31 21.16 -0.45
N VAL A 184 13.59 22.17 -1.30
CA VAL A 184 14.77 22.36 -2.18
C VAL A 184 16.09 22.61 -1.44
N THR A 185 16.39 21.88 -0.37
CA THR A 185 17.71 21.96 0.27
C THR A 185 18.10 20.69 1.02
N LEU A 186 17.14 19.86 1.46
CA LEU A 186 17.40 18.74 2.38
C LEU A 186 16.45 17.54 2.18
N SER A 187 15.81 17.35 1.01
CA SER A 187 14.72 16.36 0.82
C SER A 187 15.03 14.93 1.30
N GLU A 188 16.29 14.47 1.19
CA GLU A 188 16.70 13.16 1.72
C GLU A 188 16.69 13.09 3.26
N LEU A 189 16.94 14.21 3.94
CA LEU A 189 16.94 14.38 5.40
C LEU A 189 15.62 14.94 5.95
N THR A 190 14.74 15.45 5.08
CA THR A 190 13.44 15.97 5.50
C THR A 190 12.59 14.83 6.04
N GLU A 191 12.24 14.92 7.32
CA GLU A 191 11.30 14.01 7.98
C GLU A 191 9.86 14.50 7.84
N HIS A 192 9.63 15.81 7.97
CA HIS A 192 8.31 16.39 7.79
C HIS A 192 8.37 17.87 7.37
N ILE A 193 7.27 18.34 6.78
CA ILE A 193 6.99 19.72 6.43
C ILE A 193 5.63 20.09 7.05
N LEU A 194 5.62 21.12 7.89
CA LEU A 194 4.40 21.66 8.50
C LEU A 194 4.14 23.07 7.95
N ILE A 195 3.01 23.24 7.26
CA ILE A 195 2.54 24.52 6.72
C ILE A 195 1.25 24.88 7.44
N PHE A 196 1.15 26.05 8.06
CA PHE A 196 -0.03 26.40 8.86
C PHE A 196 -0.47 27.86 8.71
N SER A 197 -1.78 28.07 8.90
CA SER A 197 -2.44 29.38 9.02
C SER A 197 -3.11 29.48 10.39
N GLN A 198 -4.00 30.46 10.61
CA GLN A 198 -4.74 30.59 11.87
C GLN A 198 -5.74 29.45 12.14
N GLU A 199 -6.26 28.80 11.10
CA GLU A 199 -7.35 27.82 11.22
C GLU A 199 -7.00 26.43 10.67
N VAL A 200 -5.94 26.33 9.87
CA VAL A 200 -5.56 25.08 9.19
C VAL A 200 -4.06 24.81 9.33
N ALA A 201 -3.71 23.55 9.52
CA ALA A 201 -2.34 23.05 9.43
C ALA A 201 -2.30 21.86 8.46
N MET A 202 -1.37 21.92 7.52
CA MET A 202 -1.05 20.87 6.57
C MET A 202 0.28 20.26 6.98
N LEU A 203 0.26 18.97 7.26
CA LEU A 203 1.44 18.17 7.57
C LEU A 203 1.74 17.26 6.38
N ILE A 204 2.99 17.25 5.91
CA ILE A 204 3.52 16.24 5.02
C ILE A 204 4.66 15.56 5.77
N ALA A 205 4.52 14.28 6.09
CA ALA A 205 5.49 13.54 6.91
C ALA A 205 5.93 12.26 6.23
N ARG A 206 7.20 11.90 6.41
CA ARG A 206 7.74 10.60 6.03
C ARG A 206 7.23 9.55 7.00
N VAL A 207 6.56 8.54 6.47
CA VAL A 207 6.14 7.37 7.25
C VAL A 207 7.28 6.35 7.30
N ASP A 208 7.91 6.13 6.14
CA ASP A 208 9.10 5.29 5.99
C ASP A 208 9.89 5.67 4.72
N GLU A 209 10.84 4.83 4.32
CA GLU A 209 11.66 5.02 3.12
C GLU A 209 10.87 5.11 1.81
N LYS A 210 9.62 4.65 1.77
CA LYS A 210 8.80 4.49 0.55
C LYS A 210 7.48 5.25 0.59
N ARG A 211 7.03 5.68 1.78
CA ARG A 211 5.70 6.27 1.98
C ARG A 211 5.76 7.64 2.67
N LEU A 212 4.85 8.50 2.24
CA LEU A 212 4.56 9.80 2.83
C LEU A 212 3.10 9.83 3.31
N LEU A 213 2.84 10.65 4.32
CA LEU A 213 1.52 10.99 4.81
C LEU A 213 1.28 12.47 4.61
N LEU A 214 0.15 12.82 3.99
CA LEU A 214 -0.41 14.16 3.98
C LEU A 214 -1.61 14.20 4.94
N ALA A 215 -1.64 15.17 5.85
CA ALA A 215 -2.78 15.40 6.74
C ALA A 215 -3.18 16.87 6.82
N ILE A 216 -4.48 17.13 6.87
CA ILE A 216 -5.07 18.46 7.07
C ILE A 216 -5.80 18.50 8.41
N CYS A 217 -5.19 19.22 9.34
CA CYS A 217 -5.71 19.47 10.68
C CYS A 217 -6.42 20.83 10.71
N VAL A 218 -7.62 20.89 11.30
CA VAL A 218 -8.44 22.10 11.35
C VAL A 218 -8.76 22.52 12.79
N GLY A 219 -8.98 23.82 12.96
CA GLY A 219 -9.43 24.42 14.22
C GLY A 219 -8.29 24.83 15.15
N ARG A 220 -8.65 25.15 16.39
CA ARG A 220 -7.74 25.80 17.36
C ARG A 220 -6.54 24.95 17.74
N ASP A 221 -6.68 23.62 17.73
CA ASP A 221 -5.65 22.67 18.17
C ASP A 221 -4.89 21.99 17.01
N ARG A 222 -5.03 22.52 15.79
CA ARG A 222 -4.49 21.94 14.54
C ARG A 222 -2.99 21.60 14.58
N ILE A 223 -2.18 22.39 15.29
CA ILE A 223 -0.73 22.15 15.38
C ILE A 223 -0.45 20.96 16.30
N ASN A 224 -1.12 20.89 17.45
CA ASN A 224 -0.98 19.75 18.35
C ASN A 224 -1.55 18.46 17.73
N ALA A 225 -2.63 18.56 16.95
CA ALA A 225 -3.12 17.44 16.16
C ALA A 225 -2.04 16.93 15.18
N ALA A 226 -1.34 17.83 14.47
CA ALA A 226 -0.24 17.45 13.59
C ALA A 226 0.92 16.78 14.36
N HIS A 227 1.31 17.29 15.54
CA HIS A 227 2.35 16.64 16.35
C HIS A 227 1.94 15.24 16.82
N ARG A 228 0.68 15.05 17.22
CA ARG A 228 0.18 13.71 17.59
C ARG A 228 0.23 12.71 16.44
N ILE A 229 0.12 13.17 15.19
CA ILE A 229 0.32 12.31 14.01
C ILE A 229 1.78 11.89 13.92
N LEU A 230 2.72 12.81 14.12
CA LEU A 230 4.16 12.50 14.12
C LEU A 230 4.50 11.48 15.22
N ASP A 231 4.00 11.69 16.44
CA ASP A 231 4.19 10.74 17.55
C ASP A 231 3.68 9.33 17.19
N MET A 232 2.56 9.24 16.46
CA MET A 232 2.02 7.95 15.99
C MET A 232 2.92 7.30 14.93
N ILE A 233 3.44 8.08 13.99
CA ILE A 233 4.37 7.58 12.96
C ILE A 233 5.66 7.06 13.62
N GLU A 234 6.24 7.83 14.54
CA GLU A 234 7.46 7.46 15.27
C GLU A 234 7.27 6.19 16.13
N ALA A 235 6.08 5.99 16.68
CA ALA A 235 5.74 4.79 17.43
C ALA A 235 5.52 3.53 16.56
N GLY A 236 5.63 3.64 15.23
CA GLY A 236 5.47 2.52 14.29
C GLY A 236 4.01 2.10 14.07
N ALA A 237 3.08 3.06 14.07
CA ALA A 237 1.66 2.83 13.80
C ALA A 237 1.36 2.27 12.41
#